data_AF-A0A0Q9JPQ5-F1
#
_entry.id   AF-A0A0Q9JPQ5-F1
#
_cell.length_a   1.000
_cell.length_b   1.000
_cell.length_c   1.000
_cell.angle_alpha   90.00
_cell.angle_beta   90.00
_cell.angle_gamma   90.00
#
_symmetry.space_group_name_H-M   'P 1'
#
loop_
_entity.id
_entity.type
_entity.pdbx_description
1 polymer ?
#
loop_
_entity_poly.entity_id
_entity_poly.type
_entity_poly.pdbx_seq_one_letter_code
_entity_poly.pdbx_strand_id
1 'polypeptide(L)'
;MPQGSTGPYRVQVTICVVLIVVGVGVLAVPAAGEGRVLVPISDGHGLSAIDAVGASLLALAATWLEVLVIRRLPHLALPPRAVFGLGLLAGLGIGIVIASVFSGFFWWWFVGAAALGVVTLVLVALTVSR
;
A
#
# COMPACT_ATOMS: atom_id res chain seq x y z
N MET A 1 -18.61 -26.27 16.49
CA MET A 1 -18.01 -24.93 16.34
C MET A 1 -16.66 -25.08 15.65
N PRO A 2 -16.46 -24.65 14.39
CA PRO A 2 -15.14 -24.78 13.79
C PRO A 2 -14.25 -23.62 14.26
N GLN A 3 -13.42 -23.90 15.26
CA GLN A 3 -12.16 -23.19 15.49
C GLN A 3 -11.19 -23.63 14.39
N GLY A 4 -10.70 -22.74 13.51
CA GLY A 4 -9.68 -23.18 12.54
C GLY A 4 -9.21 -22.26 11.41
N SER A 5 -9.74 -21.05 11.20
CA SER A 5 -9.42 -20.27 9.97
C SER A 5 -8.51 -19.04 10.15
N THR A 6 -8.06 -18.71 11.36
CA THR A 6 -7.24 -17.51 11.59
C THR A 6 -5.76 -17.67 11.18
N GLY A 7 -5.22 -18.89 11.22
CA GLY A 7 -3.82 -19.18 10.88
C GLY A 7 -3.43 -18.82 9.44
N PRO A 8 -4.15 -19.32 8.41
CA PRO A 8 -3.84 -19.04 7.01
C PRO A 8 -3.96 -17.55 6.67
N TYR A 9 -4.97 -16.86 7.22
CA TYR A 9 -5.19 -15.44 6.97
C TYR A 9 -4.04 -14.58 7.52
N ARG A 10 -3.59 -14.84 8.76
CA ARG A 10 -2.48 -14.09 9.36
C ARG A 10 -1.19 -14.28 8.58
N VAL A 11 -0.92 -15.51 8.13
CA VAL A 11 0.24 -15.81 7.27
C VAL A 11 0.17 -15.03 5.96
N GLN A 12 -0.99 -14.97 5.30
CA GLN A 12 -1.16 -14.20 4.07
C GLN A 12 -0.93 -12.69 4.29
N VAL A 13 -1.45 -12.12 5.37
CA VAL A 13 -1.19 -10.72 5.74
C VAL A 13 0.30 -10.49 5.98
N THR A 14 0.98 -11.38 6.72
CA THR A 14 2.43 -11.28 6.95
C THR A 14 3.20 -11.33 5.63
N ILE A 15 2.83 -12.23 4.71
CA ILE A 15 3.43 -12.32 3.38
C ILE A 15 3.25 -11.00 2.62
N CYS A 16 2.03 -10.44 2.59
CA CYS A 16 1.78 -9.16 1.93
C CYS A 16 2.64 -8.03 2.54
N VAL A 17 2.72 -7.94 3.86
CA VAL A 17 3.53 -6.91 4.54
C VAL A 17 5.01 -7.07 4.19
N VAL A 18 5.54 -8.29 4.22
CA VAL A 18 6.94 -8.56 3.83
C VAL A 18 7.18 -8.17 2.38
N LEU A 19 6.28 -8.54 1.45
CA LEU A 19 6.41 -8.18 0.04
C LEU A 19 6.35 -6.67 -0.18
N ILE A 20 5.50 -5.94 0.56
CA ILE A 20 5.45 -4.47 0.51
C ILE A 20 6.79 -3.88 0.99
N VAL A 21 7.29 -4.34 2.14
CA VAL A 21 8.56 -3.84 2.69
C VAL A 21 9.73 -4.12 1.74
N VAL A 22 9.76 -5.33 1.15
CA VAL A 22 10.77 -5.68 0.14
C VAL A 22 10.61 -4.82 -1.11
N GLY A 23 9.40 -4.65 -1.63
CA GLY A 23 9.14 -3.79 -2.80
C GLY A 23 9.57 -2.34 -2.57
N VAL A 24 9.25 -1.77 -1.41
CA VAL A 24 9.70 -0.42 -1.01
C VAL A 24 11.22 -0.37 -0.89
N GLY A 25 11.84 -1.37 -0.27
CA GLY A 25 13.30 -1.46 -0.15
C GLY A 25 14.00 -1.53 -1.50
N VAL A 26 13.42 -2.25 -2.47
CA VAL A 26 13.91 -2.34 -3.85
C VAL A 26 13.79 -0.99 -4.57
N LEU A 27 12.67 -0.28 -4.42
CA LEU A 27 12.47 1.05 -5.01
C LEU A 27 13.28 2.16 -4.33
N ALA A 28 13.77 1.92 -3.11
CA ALA A 28 14.63 2.87 -2.40
C ALA A 28 16.12 2.75 -2.80
N VAL A 29 16.46 1.83 -3.71
CA VAL A 29 17.82 1.71 -4.25
C VAL A 29 18.17 3.00 -4.98
N PRO A 30 19.30 3.66 -4.68
CA PRO A 30 19.69 4.90 -5.35
C PRO A 30 19.91 4.66 -6.85
N ALA A 31 19.67 5.67 -7.68
CA ALA A 31 19.89 5.64 -9.13
C ALA A 31 21.31 5.17 -9.55
N ALA A 32 22.32 5.37 -8.71
CA ALA A 32 23.67 4.85 -8.93
C ALA A 32 23.75 3.30 -8.93
N GLY A 33 22.75 2.62 -8.39
CA GLY A 33 22.63 1.16 -8.28
C GLY A 33 21.47 0.54 -9.08
N GLU A 34 20.63 1.34 -9.75
CA GLU A 34 19.46 0.87 -10.53
C GLU A 34 19.84 0.08 -11.80
N GLY A 35 21.10 0.20 -12.25
CA GLY A 35 21.57 -0.48 -13.45
C GLY A 35 21.09 0.19 -14.74
N ARG A 36 20.94 -0.58 -15.82
CA ARG A 36 20.58 -0.04 -17.14
C ARG A 36 19.09 0.29 -17.20
N VAL A 37 18.77 1.51 -17.63
CA VAL A 37 17.41 1.93 -17.96
C VAL A 37 16.85 1.07 -19.10
N LEU A 38 15.68 0.47 -18.90
CA LEU A 38 15.00 -0.35 -19.89
C LEU A 38 14.03 0.47 -20.74
N VAL A 39 13.25 1.36 -20.09
CA VAL A 39 12.27 2.21 -20.76
C VAL A 39 12.49 3.66 -20.32
N PRO A 40 13.01 4.54 -21.19
CA PRO A 40 13.10 5.96 -20.86
C PRO A 40 11.70 6.57 -20.79
N ILE A 41 11.42 7.29 -19.71
CA ILE A 41 10.13 7.96 -19.48
C ILE A 41 10.29 9.46 -19.78
N SER A 42 11.40 10.06 -19.33
CA SER A 42 11.77 11.46 -19.59
C SER A 42 13.27 11.70 -19.42
N ASP A 43 13.74 12.93 -19.67
CA ASP A 43 15.14 13.30 -19.48
C ASP A 43 15.58 13.07 -18.02
N GLY A 44 16.54 12.15 -17.84
CA GLY A 44 17.07 11.78 -16.53
C GLY A 44 16.19 10.85 -15.69
N HIS A 45 15.04 10.38 -16.21
CA HIS A 45 14.18 9.40 -15.54
C HIS A 45 13.77 8.27 -16.49
N GLY A 46 14.01 7.03 -16.07
CA GLY A 46 13.58 5.88 -16.83
C GLY A 46 13.30 4.70 -15.93
N LEU A 47 12.46 3.79 -16.40
CA LEU A 47 12.13 2.57 -15.72
C LEU A 47 13.32 1.61 -15.85
N SER A 48 13.94 1.26 -14.73
CA SER A 48 14.93 0.19 -14.65
C SER A 48 14.25 -1.18 -14.42
N ALA A 49 15.02 -2.27 -14.58
CA ALA A 49 14.55 -3.60 -14.20
C ALA A 49 14.23 -3.68 -12.69
N ILE A 50 15.00 -2.95 -11.88
CA ILE A 50 14.85 -2.89 -10.42
C ILE A 50 13.52 -2.19 -10.08
N ASP A 51 13.20 -1.10 -10.77
CA ASP A 51 11.91 -0.40 -10.59
C ASP A 51 10.74 -1.29 -10.97
N ALA A 52 10.84 -1.99 -12.10
CA ALA A 52 9.78 -2.90 -12.53
C ALA A 52 9.53 -4.01 -11.49
N VAL A 53 10.59 -4.59 -10.91
CA VAL A 53 10.49 -5.60 -9.85
C VAL A 53 9.90 -5.00 -8.58
N GLY A 54 10.41 -3.87 -8.10
CA GLY A 54 9.91 -3.20 -6.90
C GLY A 54 8.44 -2.82 -7.02
N ALA A 55 8.06 -2.19 -8.14
CA ALA A 55 6.68 -1.81 -8.44
C ALA A 55 5.76 -3.03 -8.58
N SER A 56 6.21 -4.11 -9.22
CA SER A 56 5.41 -5.34 -9.35
C SER A 56 5.15 -6.01 -8.00
N LEU A 57 6.17 -6.07 -7.13
CA LEU A 57 6.03 -6.60 -5.78
C LEU A 57 5.04 -5.77 -4.96
N LEU A 58 5.18 -4.44 -5.01
CA LEU A 58 4.28 -3.51 -4.33
C LEU A 58 2.84 -3.64 -4.84
N ALA A 59 2.63 -3.63 -6.16
CA ALA A 59 1.31 -3.73 -6.76
C ALA A 59 0.63 -5.06 -6.38
N LEU A 60 1.32 -6.19 -6.57
CA LEU A 60 0.79 -7.50 -6.24
C LEU A 60 0.41 -7.60 -4.75
N ALA A 61 1.32 -7.20 -3.87
CA ALA A 61 1.13 -7.31 -2.43
C ALA A 61 0.07 -6.35 -1.89
N ALA A 62 0.03 -5.11 -2.39
CA ALA A 62 -0.99 -4.13 -2.02
C ALA A 62 -2.39 -4.56 -2.48
N THR A 63 -2.54 -5.00 -3.73
CA THR A 63 -3.82 -5.50 -4.24
C THR A 63 -4.26 -6.75 -3.49
N TRP A 64 -3.35 -7.68 -3.19
CA TRP A 64 -3.68 -8.86 -2.41
C TRP A 64 -4.13 -8.49 -0.99
N LEU A 65 -3.41 -7.59 -0.33
CA LEU A 65 -3.76 -7.09 1.00
C LEU A 65 -5.13 -6.39 1.01
N GLU A 66 -5.41 -5.57 0.01
CA GLU A 66 -6.71 -4.90 -0.15
C GLU A 66 -7.85 -5.91 -0.27
N VAL A 67 -7.70 -6.93 -1.12
CA VAL A 67 -8.68 -8.02 -1.24
C VAL A 67 -8.91 -8.72 0.09
N LEU A 68 -7.84 -9.01 0.84
CA LEU A 68 -7.94 -9.64 2.17
C LEU A 68 -8.67 -8.75 3.17
N VAL A 69 -8.47 -7.43 3.14
CA VAL A 69 -9.14 -6.46 4.00
C VAL A 69 -10.62 -6.34 3.62
N ILE A 70 -10.95 -6.18 2.34
CA ILE A 70 -12.33 -6.05 1.84
C ILE A 70 -13.15 -7.28 2.20
N ARG A 71 -12.59 -8.48 2.01
CA ARG A 71 -13.30 -9.74 2.35
C ARG A 71 -13.59 -9.87 3.85
N ARG A 72 -12.78 -9.23 4.70
CA ARG A 72 -12.92 -9.28 6.16
C ARG A 72 -13.73 -8.13 6.74
N LEU A 73 -13.86 -7.04 6.01
CA LEU A 73 -14.50 -5.80 6.44
C LEU A 73 -15.93 -6.02 7.00
N PRO A 74 -16.80 -6.84 6.38
CA PRO A 74 -18.12 -7.14 6.93
C PRO A 74 -18.08 -7.83 8.31
N HIS A 75 -17.04 -8.64 8.55
CA HIS A 75 -16.85 -9.35 9.82
C HIS A 75 -16.27 -8.45 10.91
N LEU A 76 -15.71 -7.30 10.57
CA LEU A 76 -15.18 -6.35 11.55
C LEU A 76 -16.29 -5.62 12.33
N ALA A 77 -17.53 -5.63 11.85
CA ALA A 77 -18.68 -4.98 12.51
C ALA A 77 -18.34 -3.57 13.03
N LEU A 78 -17.66 -2.78 12.19
CA LEU A 78 -17.18 -1.45 12.56
C LEU A 78 -18.37 -0.51 12.82
N PRO A 79 -18.32 0.35 13.85
CA PRO A 79 -19.37 1.33 14.06
C PRO A 79 -19.39 2.32 12.89
N PRO A 80 -20.56 2.87 12.51
CA PRO A 80 -20.69 3.77 11.35
C PRO A 80 -19.72 4.96 11.37
N ARG A 81 -19.43 5.49 12.57
CA ARG A 81 -18.47 6.59 12.76
C ARG A 81 -17.04 6.20 12.38
N ALA A 82 -16.62 4.97 12.66
CA ALA A 82 -15.28 4.49 12.31
C ALA A 82 -15.17 4.27 10.79
N VAL A 83 -16.21 3.70 10.17
CA VAL A 83 -16.26 3.53 8.70
C VAL A 83 -16.19 4.90 8.02
N PHE A 84 -16.96 5.88 8.49
CA PHE A 84 -16.92 7.24 7.95
C PHE A 84 -15.55 7.89 8.14
N GLY A 85 -14.97 7.82 9.34
CA GLY A 85 -13.67 8.41 9.63
C GLY A 85 -12.53 7.81 8.78
N LEU A 86 -12.50 6.47 8.67
CA LEU A 86 -11.52 5.77 7.84
C LEU A 86 -11.72 6.07 6.35
N GLY A 87 -12.98 6.08 5.88
CA GLY A 87 -13.30 6.42 4.50
C GLY A 87 -12.95 7.87 4.15
N LEU A 88 -13.22 8.82 5.03
CA LEU A 88 -12.85 10.23 4.87
C LEU A 88 -11.33 10.39 4.82
N LEU A 89 -10.60 9.75 5.73
CA LEU A 89 -9.14 9.81 5.76
C LEU A 89 -8.51 9.19 4.51
N ALA A 90 -9.05 8.05 4.05
CA ALA A 90 -8.60 7.41 2.81
C ALA A 90 -8.90 8.30 1.58
N GLY A 91 -10.13 8.81 1.47
CA GLY A 91 -10.53 9.70 0.37
C GLY A 91 -9.70 10.97 0.32
N LEU A 92 -9.40 11.57 1.48
CA LEU A 92 -8.54 12.73 1.60
C LEU A 92 -7.08 12.39 1.24
N GLY A 93 -6.58 11.24 1.69
CA GLY A 93 -5.25 10.74 1.31
C GLY A 93 -5.09 10.58 -0.19
N ILE A 94 -6.04 9.90 -0.85
CA ILE A 94 -6.09 9.76 -2.32
C ILE A 94 -6.16 11.13 -2.99
N GLY A 95 -7.06 12.00 -2.53
CA GLY A 95 -7.22 13.35 -3.08
C GLY A 95 -5.92 14.16 -3.01
N ILE A 96 -5.19 14.09 -1.90
CA ILE A 96 -3.89 14.75 -1.74
C ILE A 96 -2.84 14.14 -2.67
N VAL A 97 -2.76 12.81 -2.78
CA VAL A 97 -1.81 12.15 -3.70
C VAL A 97 -2.09 12.62 -5.13
N ILE A 98 -3.34 12.56 -5.58
CA ILE A 98 -3.71 13.00 -6.94
C ILE A 98 -3.39 14.49 -7.12
N ALA A 99 -3.80 15.35 -6.19
CA ALA A 99 -3.55 16.79 -6.27
C ALA A 99 -2.05 17.14 -6.28
N SER A 100 -1.21 16.35 -5.60
CA SER A 100 0.23 16.57 -5.56
C SER A 100 0.91 16.38 -6.93
N VAL A 101 0.35 15.51 -7.78
CA VAL A 101 0.85 15.29 -9.15
C VAL A 101 0.69 16.55 -10.01
N PHE A 102 -0.40 17.29 -9.83
CA PHE A 102 -0.72 18.46 -10.66
C PHE A 102 -0.15 19.78 -10.15
N SER A 103 0.23 19.85 -8.88
CA SER A 103 0.49 21.12 -8.21
C SER A 103 1.98 21.45 -8.00
N GLY A 104 2.90 20.57 -8.43
CA GLY A 104 4.35 20.78 -8.30
C GLY A 104 4.88 20.83 -6.86
N PHE A 105 4.01 20.65 -5.85
CA PHE A 105 4.41 20.63 -4.45
C PHE A 105 5.01 19.26 -4.08
N PHE A 106 6.35 19.20 -4.15
CA PHE A 106 7.15 17.97 -4.06
C PHE A 106 6.91 17.08 -2.83
N TRP A 107 6.36 17.59 -1.72
CA TRP A 107 6.19 16.81 -0.47
C TRP A 107 4.76 16.38 -0.14
N TRP A 108 3.74 16.84 -0.88
CA TRP A 108 2.35 16.56 -0.50
C TRP A 108 1.93 15.12 -0.75
N TRP A 109 2.53 14.46 -1.74
CA TRP A 109 2.32 13.03 -1.97
C TRP A 109 2.64 12.21 -0.72
N PHE A 110 3.65 12.61 0.08
CA PHE A 110 4.02 11.93 1.31
C PHE A 110 2.90 12.03 2.36
N VAL A 111 2.27 13.20 2.50
CA VAL A 111 1.14 13.40 3.42
C VAL A 111 -0.04 12.52 3.03
N GLY A 112 -0.37 12.49 1.73
CA GLY A 112 -1.44 11.63 1.21
C GLY A 112 -1.14 10.14 1.37
N ALA A 113 0.09 9.72 1.08
CA ALA A 113 0.55 8.35 1.27
C ALA A 113 0.55 7.94 2.76
N ALA A 114 0.94 8.85 3.67
CA ALA A 114 0.90 8.60 5.10
C ALA A 114 -0.54 8.42 5.59
N ALA A 115 -1.49 9.25 5.13
CA ALA A 115 -2.91 9.09 5.46
C ALA A 115 -3.45 7.72 5.02
N LEU A 116 -3.12 7.28 3.80
CA LEU A 116 -3.47 5.96 3.29
C LEU A 116 -2.79 4.82 4.06
N GLY A 117 -1.52 5.00 4.44
CA GLY A 117 -0.77 4.08 5.27
C GLY A 117 -1.43 3.87 6.63
N VAL A 118 -1.87 4.94 7.29
CA VAL A 118 -2.59 4.87 8.57
C VAL A 118 -3.90 4.10 8.43
N VAL A 119 -4.72 4.40 7.42
CA VAL A 119 -5.98 3.66 7.19
C VAL A 119 -5.71 2.17 6.98
N THR A 120 -4.73 1.86 6.12
CA THR A 120 -4.33 0.47 5.84
C THR A 120 -3.86 -0.25 7.11
N LEU A 121 -2.98 0.39 7.90
CA LEU A 121 -2.48 -0.18 9.16
C LEU A 121 -3.61 -0.44 10.16
N VAL A 122 -4.53 0.50 10.32
CA VAL A 122 -5.68 0.34 11.22
C VAL A 122 -6.55 -0.83 10.76
N LEU A 123 -6.91 -0.89 9.48
CA LEU A 123 -7.72 -1.97 8.93
C LEU A 123 -7.02 -3.32 9.07
N VAL A 124 -5.73 -3.41 8.75
CA VAL A 124 -4.95 -4.65 8.90
C VAL A 124 -4.87 -5.08 10.37
N ALA A 125 -4.59 -4.16 11.29
CA ALA A 125 -4.51 -4.47 12.72
C ALA A 125 -5.86 -4.98 13.25
N LEU A 126 -6.97 -4.33 12.87
CA LEU A 126 -8.32 -4.78 13.23
C LEU A 126 -8.64 -6.15 12.64
N THR A 127 -8.13 -6.41 11.44
CA THR A 127 -8.38 -7.66 10.73
C THR A 127 -7.55 -8.83 11.24
N VAL A 128 -6.34 -8.58 11.74
CA VAL A 128 -5.51 -9.61 12.37
C VAL A 128 -5.98 -9.90 13.79
N SER A 129 -6.47 -8.89 14.52
CA SER A 129 -6.81 -9.00 15.95
C SER A 129 -8.16 -9.67 16.25
N ARG A 130 -9.17 -9.49 15.40
CA ARG A 130 -10.47 -10.19 15.49
C ARG A 130 -10.44 -11.52 14.76
#